data_AF-A0A2I0NUC0-F1
#
_entry.id   AF-A0A2I0NUC0-F1
#
_cell.length_a   1.000
_cell.length_b   1.000
_cell.length_c   1.000
_cell.angle_alpha   90.00
_cell.angle_beta   90.00
_cell.angle_gamma   90.00
#
_symmetry.space_group_name_H-M   'P 1'
#
loop_
_entity.id
_entity.type
_entity.pdbx_description
1 polymer ?
#
loop_
_entity_poly.entity_id
_entity_poly.type
_entity_poly.pdbx_seq_one_letter_code
_entity_poly.pdbx_strand_id
1 'polypeptide(L)'
;MTFFEMTKTVLKSVFSRPSTLMYPAKPAKKTPLTRGHVKIDPTKCITCRICQRKCPTLAICVDVKEKTWQIDQMRCVVCSACVDACPTKCLTMDNQYRPPMTARGGLEKFTVAGPKKREPVAADAAKPATE
;
A
#
# COMPACT_ATOMS: atom_id res chain seq x y z
N MET A 1 -39.54 23.51 27.28
CA MET A 1 -39.59 22.02 27.30
C MET A 1 -39.09 21.48 25.96
N THR A 2 -37.78 21.51 25.76
CA THR A 2 -37.08 21.12 24.52
C THR A 2 -36.61 19.66 24.59
N PHE A 3 -37.52 18.74 24.96
CA PHE A 3 -37.19 17.33 25.20
C PHE A 3 -37.64 16.37 24.08
N PHE A 4 -38.45 16.85 23.11
CA PHE A 4 -39.15 16.00 22.13
C PHE A 4 -38.68 16.14 20.66
N GLU A 5 -37.74 17.04 20.37
CA GLU A 5 -37.20 17.22 19.00
C GLU A 5 -36.50 15.95 18.49
N MET A 6 -35.78 15.25 19.38
CA MET A 6 -35.04 14.03 19.03
C MET A 6 -35.94 12.82 18.78
N THR A 7 -37.18 12.82 19.30
CA THR A 7 -38.10 11.68 19.19
C THR A 7 -38.48 11.40 17.73
N LYS A 8 -38.60 12.44 16.89
CA LYS A 8 -38.86 12.32 15.45
C LYS A 8 -37.71 11.62 14.72
N THR A 9 -36.47 11.94 15.08
CA THR A 9 -35.27 11.33 14.51
C THR A 9 -35.11 9.88 14.97
N VAL A 10 -35.40 9.59 16.24
CA VAL A 10 -35.40 8.22 16.78
C VAL A 10 -36.42 7.36 16.05
N LEU A 11 -37.65 7.84 15.87
CA LEU A 11 -38.69 7.10 15.16
C LEU A 11 -38.28 6.82 13.70
N LYS A 12 -37.71 7.82 13.01
CA LYS A 12 -37.21 7.66 11.63
C LYS A 12 -36.03 6.69 11.53
N SER A 13 -35.15 6.67 12.53
CA SER A 13 -33.98 5.77 12.57
C SER A 13 -34.41 4.31 12.75
N VAL A 14 -35.40 4.03 13.61
CA VAL A 14 -35.93 2.68 13.85
C VAL A 14 -36.54 2.06 12.59
N PHE A 15 -37.24 2.85 11.77
CA PHE A 15 -37.84 2.36 10.52
C PHE A 15 -36.87 2.39 9.32
N SER A 16 -35.69 2.99 9.47
CA SER A 16 -34.68 3.01 8.41
C SER A 16 -33.81 1.75 8.44
N ARG A 17 -33.23 1.36 7.30
CA ARG A 17 -32.28 0.24 7.26
C ARG A 17 -31.04 0.57 8.10
N PRO A 18 -30.47 -0.41 8.82
CA PRO A 18 -29.27 -0.19 9.60
C PRO A 18 -28.12 0.25 8.68
N SER A 19 -27.36 1.25 9.12
CA SER A 19 -26.18 1.76 8.42
C SER A 19 -25.00 0.76 8.47
N THR A 20 -25.10 -0.28 9.29
CA THR A 20 -24.05 -1.28 9.49
C THR A 20 -23.97 -2.29 8.34
N LEU A 21 -22.74 -2.68 8.01
CA LEU A 21 -22.45 -3.81 7.13
C LEU A 21 -22.28 -5.07 7.98
N MET A 22 -22.76 -6.21 7.49
CA MET A 22 -22.60 -7.51 8.16
C MET A 22 -21.18 -8.06 7.90
N TYR A 23 -20.20 -7.60 8.67
CA TYR A 23 -18.86 -8.19 8.67
C TYR A 23 -18.88 -9.52 9.43
N PRO A 24 -18.31 -10.64 8.91
CA PRO A 24 -17.49 -10.78 7.71
C PRO A 24 -18.23 -11.22 6.43
N ALA A 25 -19.55 -11.43 6.47
CA ALA A 25 -20.34 -11.95 5.34
C ALA A 25 -20.38 -11.01 4.12
N LYS A 26 -20.35 -9.69 4.34
CA LYS A 26 -20.20 -8.67 3.29
C LYS A 26 -18.93 -7.85 3.56
N PRO A 27 -17.92 -7.89 2.66
CA PRO A 27 -16.69 -7.14 2.86
C PRO A 27 -16.93 -5.64 2.77
N ALA A 28 -16.09 -4.87 3.47
CA ALA A 28 -16.12 -3.42 3.37
C ALA A 28 -15.87 -2.96 1.92
N LYS A 29 -16.52 -1.86 1.51
CA LYS A 29 -16.34 -1.26 0.19
C LYS A 29 -14.89 -0.75 0.05
N LYS A 30 -14.12 -1.35 -0.86
CA LYS A 30 -12.77 -0.90 -1.23
C LYS A 30 -12.85 0.02 -2.44
N THR A 31 -12.06 1.08 -2.44
CA THR A 31 -11.94 2.02 -3.58
C THR A 31 -10.67 1.73 -4.37
N PRO A 32 -10.57 2.13 -5.65
CA PRO A 32 -9.36 1.88 -6.45
C PRO A 32 -8.11 2.57 -5.89
N LEU A 33 -8.27 3.64 -5.10
CA LEU A 33 -7.18 4.39 -4.47
C LEU A 33 -6.89 3.93 -3.03
N THR A 34 -7.55 2.87 -2.56
CA THR A 34 -7.34 2.34 -1.21
C THR A 34 -5.92 1.79 -1.08
N ARG A 35 -5.15 2.31 -0.13
CA ARG A 35 -3.79 1.84 0.13
C ARG A 35 -3.82 0.68 1.13
N GLY A 36 -3.45 -0.51 0.69
CA GLY A 36 -3.41 -1.72 1.51
C GLY A 36 -2.00 -2.03 2.01
N HIS A 37 -1.21 -2.74 1.20
CA HIS A 37 0.17 -3.08 1.54
C HIS A 37 1.08 -3.01 0.30
N VAL A 38 2.39 -2.90 0.53
CA VAL A 38 3.37 -2.83 -0.55
C VAL A 38 3.74 -4.24 -0.99
N LYS A 39 3.57 -4.55 -2.27
CA LYS A 39 3.98 -5.80 -2.91
C LYS A 39 5.19 -5.57 -3.81
N ILE A 40 6.15 -6.48 -3.77
CA ILE A 40 7.37 -6.44 -4.59
C ILE A 40 7.33 -7.49 -5.71
N ASP A 41 7.74 -7.07 -6.90
CA ASP A 41 8.13 -7.95 -8.01
C ASP A 41 9.66 -8.20 -7.97
N PRO A 42 10.14 -9.33 -7.42
CA PRO A 42 11.58 -9.58 -7.25
C PRO A 42 12.34 -9.70 -8.59
N THR A 43 11.65 -9.96 -9.69
CA THR A 43 12.23 -10.11 -11.03
C THR A 43 12.60 -8.79 -11.70
N LYS A 44 12.05 -7.66 -11.23
CA LYS A 44 12.27 -6.30 -11.79
C LYS A 44 13.15 -5.43 -10.90
N CYS A 45 13.45 -5.89 -9.68
CA CYS A 45 14.22 -5.12 -8.72
C CYS A 45 15.72 -5.18 -9.07
N ILE A 46 16.38 -4.03 -9.13
CA ILE A 46 17.81 -3.87 -9.44
C ILE A 46 18.66 -3.53 -8.20
N THR A 47 18.10 -3.72 -7.00
CA THR A 47 18.76 -3.42 -5.71
C THR A 47 19.40 -2.03 -5.61
N CYS A 48 18.75 -1.00 -6.20
CA CYS A 48 19.26 0.38 -6.26
C CYS A 48 19.15 1.20 -4.96
N ARG A 49 18.51 0.66 -3.91
CA ARG A 49 18.33 1.27 -2.57
C ARG A 49 17.57 2.60 -2.51
N ILE A 50 16.95 3.05 -3.61
CA ILE A 50 16.18 4.31 -3.63
C ILE A 50 14.95 4.22 -2.72
N CYS A 51 14.26 3.07 -2.72
CA CYS A 51 13.11 2.81 -1.85
C CYS A 51 13.45 2.88 -0.35
N GLN A 52 14.64 2.42 0.05
CA GLN A 52 15.14 2.52 1.42
C GLN A 52 15.38 3.98 1.83
N ARG A 53 16.03 4.78 0.96
CA ARG A 53 16.29 6.20 1.25
C ARG A 53 15.03 7.06 1.30
N LYS A 54 14.02 6.75 0.49
CA LYS A 54 12.76 7.51 0.45
C LYS A 54 11.79 7.13 1.57
N CYS A 55 12.02 6.00 2.25
CA CYS A 55 11.14 5.52 3.31
C CYS A 55 11.24 6.44 4.55
N PRO A 56 10.16 7.11 4.98
CA PRO A 56 10.21 8.02 6.13
C PRO A 56 10.42 7.29 7.46
N THR A 57 10.03 6.02 7.55
CA THR A 57 10.13 5.20 8.78
C THR A 57 11.26 4.18 8.74
N LEU A 58 12.09 4.20 7.69
CA LEU A 58 13.19 3.25 7.49
C LEU A 58 12.74 1.78 7.59
N ALA A 59 11.51 1.48 7.15
CA ALA A 59 10.91 0.15 7.19
C ALA A 59 11.50 -0.82 6.16
N ILE A 60 12.18 -0.32 5.12
CA ILE A 60 12.72 -1.12 4.01
C ILE A 60 14.24 -1.21 4.16
N CYS A 61 14.77 -2.43 4.11
CA CYS A 61 16.22 -2.70 4.05
C CYS A 61 16.56 -3.43 2.75
N VAL A 62 17.59 -2.95 2.05
CA VAL A 62 18.02 -3.54 0.76
C VAL A 62 19.51 -3.88 0.79
N ASP A 63 19.80 -5.17 0.74
CA ASP A 63 21.15 -5.70 0.74
C ASP A 63 21.60 -6.06 -0.68
N VAL A 64 22.61 -5.34 -1.16
CA VAL A 64 23.14 -5.52 -2.52
C VAL A 64 23.97 -6.80 -2.63
N LYS A 65 24.69 -7.16 -1.57
CA LYS A 65 25.54 -8.37 -1.52
C LYS A 65 24.71 -9.64 -1.57
N GLU A 66 23.70 -9.72 -0.70
CA GLU A 66 22.81 -10.88 -0.61
C GLU A 66 21.67 -10.83 -1.64
N LYS A 67 21.52 -9.71 -2.35
CA LYS A 67 20.38 -9.42 -3.23
C LYS A 67 19.05 -9.66 -2.50
N THR A 68 18.95 -9.24 -1.25
CA THR A 68 17.72 -9.36 -0.46
C THR A 68 17.03 -8.00 -0.35
N TRP A 69 15.72 -8.02 -0.46
CA TRP A 69 14.84 -6.88 -0.18
C TRP A 69 13.96 -7.27 0.99
N GLN A 70 14.00 -6.47 2.05
CA GLN A 70 13.29 -6.75 3.28
C GLN A 70 12.38 -5.58 3.63
N ILE A 71 11.16 -5.88 4.07
CA ILE A 71 10.21 -4.88 4.57
C ILE A 71 9.72 -5.28 5.95
N ASP A 72 9.80 -4.33 6.87
CA ASP A 72 9.17 -4.41 8.18
C ASP A 72 7.78 -3.78 8.12
N GLN A 73 6.77 -4.64 8.14
CA GLN A 73 5.38 -4.20 8.04
C GLN A 73 4.91 -3.45 9.28
N MET A 74 5.51 -3.72 10.44
CA MET A 74 5.14 -3.03 11.68
C MET A 74 5.62 -1.58 11.69
N ARG A 75 6.68 -1.27 10.93
CA ARG A 75 7.19 0.09 10.72
C ARG A 75 6.61 0.78 9.48
N CYS A 76 5.93 0.07 8.60
CA CYS A 76 5.40 0.62 7.37
C CYS A 76 4.11 1.42 7.63
N VAL A 77 4.08 2.70 7.23
CA VAL A 77 2.91 3.59 7.36
C VAL A 77 2.07 3.68 6.08
N VAL A 78 2.30 2.79 5.11
CA VAL A 78 1.52 2.66 3.85
C VAL A 78 1.38 4.00 3.08
N CYS A 79 2.48 4.76 2.98
CA CYS A 79 2.49 6.10 2.40
C CYS A 79 2.74 6.17 0.89
N SER A 80 2.96 5.05 0.20
CA SER A 80 3.30 4.91 -1.24
C SER A 80 4.57 5.60 -1.74
N ALA A 81 5.32 6.30 -0.90
CA ALA A 81 6.54 7.00 -1.30
C ALA A 81 7.63 6.11 -1.94
N CYS A 82 7.71 4.84 -1.54
CA CYS A 82 8.64 3.88 -2.14
C CYS A 82 8.21 3.40 -3.54
N VAL A 83 6.90 3.36 -3.83
CA VAL A 83 6.34 2.99 -5.13
C VAL A 83 6.63 4.12 -6.12
N ASP A 84 6.37 5.36 -5.73
CA ASP A 84 6.56 6.54 -6.58
C ASP A 84 8.04 6.78 -6.92
N ALA A 85 8.94 6.49 -5.97
CA ALA A 85 10.38 6.68 -6.16
C ALA A 85 11.08 5.52 -6.89
N CYS A 86 10.39 4.41 -7.16
CA CYS A 86 11.02 3.24 -7.77
C CYS A 86 11.26 3.45 -9.28
N PRO A 87 12.52 3.49 -9.77
CA PRO A 87 12.80 3.73 -11.18
C PRO A 87 12.33 2.58 -12.08
N THR A 88 12.41 1.34 -11.59
CA THR A 88 11.98 0.15 -12.35
C THR A 88 10.51 -0.20 -12.12
N LYS A 89 9.79 0.58 -11.31
CA LYS A 89 8.39 0.33 -10.92
C LYS A 89 8.16 -1.13 -10.46
N CYS A 90 9.09 -1.68 -9.68
CA CYS A 90 8.99 -3.05 -9.16
C CYS A 90 8.12 -3.17 -7.90
N LEU A 91 7.74 -2.05 -7.30
CA LEU A 91 6.86 -2.00 -6.13
C LEU A 91 5.47 -1.57 -6.58
N THR A 92 4.45 -2.22 -6.02
CA THR A 92 3.04 -1.89 -6.27
C THR A 92 2.32 -1.75 -4.94
N MET A 93 1.30 -0.86 -4.91
CA MET A 93 0.37 -0.77 -3.79
C MET A 93 -0.80 -1.70 -4.07
N ASP A 94 -0.98 -2.69 -3.21
CA ASP A 94 -2.12 -3.60 -3.28
C ASP A 94 -3.33 -2.99 -2.57
N ASN A 95 -4.53 -3.20 -3.11
CA ASN A 95 -5.77 -2.64 -2.56
C ASN A 95 -6.31 -3.47 -1.38
N GLN A 96 -5.66 -4.58 -1.06
CA GLN A 96 -6.03 -5.46 0.05
C GLN A 96 -5.19 -5.15 1.29
N TYR A 97 -5.86 -5.01 2.43
CA TYR A 97 -5.18 -4.98 3.73
C TYR A 97 -4.52 -6.33 4.02
N ARG A 98 -3.39 -6.26 4.72
CA ARG A 98 -2.69 -7.44 5.22
C ARG A 98 -3.59 -8.19 6.20
N PRO A 99 -3.64 -9.54 6.17
CA PRO A 99 -4.26 -10.30 7.25
C PRO A 99 -3.54 -10.07 8.58
N PRO A 100 -4.23 -10.25 9.72
CA PRO A 100 -3.61 -10.15 11.03
C PRO A 100 -2.49 -11.20 11.17
N MET A 101 -1.36 -10.80 11.73
CA MET A 101 -0.22 -11.69 11.98
C MET A 101 -0.23 -12.16 13.44
N THR A 102 0.03 -13.43 13.67
CA THR A 102 0.05 -14.05 15.02
C THR A 102 1.44 -14.01 15.67
N ALA A 103 2.50 -13.85 14.87
CA ALA A 103 3.89 -13.78 15.33
C ALA A 103 4.39 -12.33 15.42
N ARG A 104 5.26 -12.06 16.38
CA ARG A 104 5.99 -10.78 16.48
C ARG A 104 7.13 -10.77 15.47
N GLY A 105 7.20 -9.70 14.68
CA GLY A 105 8.20 -9.53 13.62
C GLY A 105 7.58 -9.72 12.25
N GLY A 106 6.89 -8.70 11.77
CA GLY A 106 6.35 -8.64 10.40
C GLY A 106 7.44 -8.38 9.35
N LEU A 107 8.60 -9.02 9.50
CA LEU A 107 9.75 -8.86 8.62
C LEU A 107 9.64 -9.84 7.46
N GLU A 108 9.23 -9.34 6.29
CA GLU A 108 9.23 -10.15 5.08
C GLU A 108 10.53 -9.95 4.33
N LYS A 109 11.20 -11.06 4.00
CA LYS A 109 12.43 -11.07 3.20
C LYS A 109 12.14 -11.69 1.84
N PHE A 110 12.49 -10.97 0.79
CA PHE A 110 12.37 -11.41 -0.60
C PHE A 110 13.75 -11.49 -1.23
N THR A 111 14.05 -12.61 -1.90
CA THR A 111 15.27 -12.76 -2.69
C THR A 111 15.05 -12.16 -4.07
N VAL A 112 15.95 -11.27 -4.49
CA VAL A 112 15.86 -10.51 -5.73
C VAL A 112 16.70 -11.19 -6.81
N ALA A 113 16.02 -11.73 -7.82
CA ALA A 113 16.63 -12.20 -9.06
C ALA A 113 16.46 -11.11 -10.13
N GLY A 114 17.11 -9.96 -9.93
CA GLY A 114 17.00 -8.83 -10.85
C GLY A 114 17.52 -9.13 -12.26
N PRO A 115 17.02 -8.45 -13.30
CA PRO A 115 17.50 -8.61 -14.67
C PRO A 115 18.89 -7.98 -14.82
N LYS A 116 19.80 -8.66 -15.54
CA LYS A 116 21.10 -8.09 -15.94
C LYS A 116 20.87 -6.80 -16.75
N LYS A 117 21.65 -5.75 -16.42
CA LYS A 117 21.83 -4.44 -17.08
C LYS A 117 21.10 -4.31 -18.43
N ARG A 118 20.03 -3.51 -18.48
CA ARG A 118 19.51 -2.98 -19.76
C ARG A 118 20.23 -1.67 -20.08
N GLU A 119 20.61 -1.49 -21.33
CA GLU A 119 21.15 -0.25 -21.89
C GLU A 119 20.29 0.97 -21.52
N PRO A 120 20.90 2.16 -21.42
CA PRO A 120 20.19 3.38 -21.06
C PRO A 120 19.11 3.65 -22.10
N VAL A 121 17.84 3.57 -21.68
CA VAL A 121 16.73 4.02 -22.50
C VAL A 121 16.83 5.54 -22.54
N ALA A 122 17.22 6.04 -23.71
CA ALA A 122 17.26 7.45 -24.05
C ALA A 122 15.91 8.11 -23.78
N ALA A 123 15.98 9.41 -23.54
CA ALA A 123 14.85 10.28 -23.28
C ALA A 123 13.79 10.23 -24.38
N ASP A 124 12.54 10.02 -23.99
CA ASP A 124 11.34 10.43 -24.72
C ASP A 124 10.36 10.96 -23.66
N ALA A 125 10.29 12.26 -23.35
CA ALA A 125 9.72 13.32 -24.18
C ALA A 125 8.33 12.95 -24.74
N ALA A 126 7.28 13.22 -23.96
CA ALA A 126 6.03 13.82 -24.45
C ALA A 126 5.02 13.90 -23.31
N LYS A 127 5.00 15.07 -22.68
CA LYS A 127 3.85 15.56 -21.90
C LYS A 127 2.76 15.92 -22.92
N PRO A 128 1.56 15.33 -22.93
CA PRO A 128 0.43 16.03 -23.50
C PRO A 128 -0.07 17.02 -22.45
N ALA A 129 0.25 18.29 -22.67
CA ALA A 129 -0.62 19.36 -22.23
C ALA A 129 -1.95 19.20 -22.98
N THR A 130 -3.04 19.15 -22.25
CA THR A 130 -4.40 19.34 -22.75
C THR A 130 -5.16 20.06 -21.66
N GLU A 131 -5.94 21.06 -22.11
CA GLU A 131 -6.75 22.06 -21.38
C GLU A 131 -7.36 21.62 -20.04
#